data_AF-A0A085VHU2-F1
#
_entry.id   AF-A0A085VHU2-F1
#
_cell.length_a   1.000
_cell.length_b   1.000
_cell.length_c   1.000
_cell.angle_alpha   90.00
_cell.angle_beta   90.00
_cell.angle_gamma   90.00
#
_symmetry.space_group_name_H-M   'P 1'
#
loop_
_entity.id
_entity.type
_entity.pdbx_description
1 polymer ?
#
loop_
_entity_poly.entity_id
_entity_poly.type
_entity_poly.pdbx_seq_one_letter_code
_entity_poly.pdbx_strand_id
1 'polypeptide(L)'
;MKFEKEELKSRQESEAFAYAGRFDGYNAFAKREVTGALKAFNFATLQEGLEQYHSLLSQGYTQSAVFSEFIAGSLTFVLVKPENVQEIELKEEYKFVESEYRKEIDAYNEALIEAEVQKHLATEQRKREAEQAQAAIAHRGSVDRAVRDALGVK
;
A
#
# COMPACT_ATOMS: atom_id res chain seq x y z
N MET A 1 12.00 -8.15 -3.23
CA MET A 1 11.46 -8.40 -1.88
C MET A 1 10.79 -9.76 -1.88
N LYS A 2 10.82 -10.48 -0.76
CA LYS A 2 10.14 -11.78 -0.63
C LYS A 2 9.01 -11.64 0.38
N PHE A 3 8.00 -12.49 0.25
CA PHE A 3 6.90 -12.56 1.20
C PHE A 3 7.36 -13.25 2.49
N GLU A 4 7.27 -12.54 3.62
CA GLU A 4 7.67 -13.06 4.93
C GLU A 4 6.45 -13.21 5.85
N LYS A 5 6.29 -14.41 6.41
CA LYS A 5 5.13 -14.73 7.27
C LYS A 5 5.14 -13.95 8.59
N GLU A 6 6.32 -13.74 9.18
CA GLU A 6 6.45 -12.97 10.41
C GLU A 6 6.14 -11.48 10.18
N GLU A 7 6.56 -10.93 9.04
CA GLU A 7 6.20 -9.56 8.68
C GLU A 7 4.69 -9.42 8.45
N LEU A 8 4.06 -10.35 7.72
CA LEU A 8 2.61 -10.37 7.56
C LEU A 8 1.90 -10.38 8.91
N LYS A 9 2.34 -11.26 9.83
CA LYS A 9 1.75 -11.37 11.16
C LYS A 9 1.88 -10.06 11.94
N SER A 10 3.06 -9.44 11.93
CA SER A 10 3.28 -8.14 12.57
C SER A 10 2.39 -7.04 11.99
N ARG A 11 2.21 -7.01 10.67
CA ARG A 11 1.29 -6.06 10.00
C ARG A 11 -0.16 -6.29 10.40
N GLN A 12 -0.60 -7.55 10.47
CA GLN A 12 -1.95 -7.91 10.93
C GLN A 12 -2.18 -7.53 12.40
N GLU A 13 -1.21 -7.77 13.27
CA GLU A 13 -1.28 -7.36 14.68
C GLU A 13 -1.34 -5.82 14.82
N SER A 14 -0.57 -5.10 14.01
CA SER A 14 -0.61 -3.63 13.95
C SER A 14 -1.98 -3.13 13.48
N GLU A 15 -2.57 -3.76 12.46
CA GLU A 15 -3.92 -3.41 12.00
C GLU A 15 -4.98 -3.73 13.04
N ALA A 16 -4.87 -4.85 13.76
CA ALA A 16 -5.78 -5.19 14.86
C ALA A 16 -5.75 -4.13 15.97
N PHE A 17 -4.55 -3.68 16.35
CA PHE A 17 -4.38 -2.60 17.30
C PHE A 17 -5.00 -1.29 16.81
N ALA A 18 -4.80 -0.95 15.53
CA ALA A 18 -5.40 0.23 14.92
C ALA A 18 -6.93 0.14 14.86
N TYR A 19 -7.48 -1.02 14.50
CA TYR A 19 -8.91 -1.31 14.45
C TYR A 19 -9.58 -1.11 15.82
N ALA A 20 -8.94 -1.57 16.89
CA ALA A 20 -9.46 -1.46 18.26
C ALA A 20 -9.68 0.02 18.70
N GLY A 21 -8.86 0.94 18.21
CA GLY A 21 -8.99 2.38 18.48
C GLY A 21 -9.79 3.16 17.43
N ARG A 22 -10.26 2.50 16.37
CA ARG A 22 -10.89 3.15 15.22
C ARG A 22 -12.40 3.27 15.40
N PHE A 23 -12.95 4.44 15.06
CA PHE A 23 -14.38 4.62 14.93
C PHE A 23 -14.89 3.96 13.64
N ASP A 24 -15.97 3.21 13.77
CA ASP A 24 -16.75 2.65 12.69
C ASP A 24 -17.57 3.74 12.01
N GLY A 25 -17.53 3.77 10.67
CA GLY A 25 -18.30 4.70 9.84
C GLY A 25 -17.45 5.58 8.95
N TYR A 26 -18.00 6.72 8.53
CA TYR A 26 -17.35 7.57 7.54
C TYR A 26 -16.16 8.34 8.12
N ASN A 27 -14.97 8.10 7.55
CA ASN A 27 -13.78 8.87 7.85
C ASN A 27 -13.65 10.04 6.85
N ALA A 28 -13.83 11.26 7.35
CA ALA A 28 -13.77 12.47 6.53
C ALA A 28 -12.38 12.76 5.93
N PHE A 29 -11.30 12.40 6.63
CA PHE A 29 -9.93 12.60 6.16
C PHE A 29 -9.60 11.65 5.01
N ALA A 30 -9.99 10.38 5.14
CA ALA A 30 -9.78 9.36 4.11
C ALA A 30 -10.86 9.36 3.02
N LYS A 31 -11.93 10.17 3.19
CA LYS A 31 -13.11 10.26 2.31
C LYS A 31 -13.71 8.89 1.97
N ARG A 32 -13.78 7.99 2.95
CA ARG A 32 -14.29 6.63 2.79
C ARG A 32 -14.88 6.12 4.10
N GLU A 33 -15.75 5.11 3.99
CA GLU A 33 -16.14 4.28 5.12
C GLU A 33 -14.94 3.51 5.65
N VAL A 34 -14.80 3.46 6.97
CA VAL A 34 -13.80 2.65 7.65
C VAL A 34 -14.48 1.78 8.70
N THR A 35 -14.01 0.55 8.80
CA THR A 35 -14.51 -0.39 9.79
C THR A 35 -13.64 -0.30 11.04
N GLY A 36 -14.27 -0.18 12.20
CA GLY A 36 -13.57 -0.04 13.49
C GLY A 36 -14.32 -0.67 14.64
N ALA A 37 -13.63 -0.86 15.77
CA ALA A 37 -14.23 -1.45 16.96
C ALA A 37 -15.18 -0.49 17.69
N LEU A 38 -15.04 0.83 17.49
CA LEU A 38 -15.78 1.84 18.24
C LEU A 38 -16.98 2.34 17.44
N LYS A 39 -18.19 2.19 17.97
CA LYS A 39 -19.40 2.77 17.40
C LYS A 39 -19.75 4.08 18.10
N ALA A 40 -19.65 5.18 17.37
CA ALA A 40 -20.13 6.48 17.82
C ALA A 40 -21.54 6.74 17.27
N PHE A 41 -22.42 7.31 18.09
CA PHE A 41 -23.72 7.77 17.64
C PHE A 41 -24.12 9.07 18.34
N ASN A 42 -24.66 9.99 17.54
CA ASN A 42 -25.21 11.26 17.99
C ASN A 42 -26.71 11.11 18.23
N PHE A 43 -27.25 11.89 19.15
CA PHE A 43 -28.67 11.92 19.44
C PHE A 43 -29.11 13.34 19.78
N ALA A 44 -30.37 13.67 19.47
CA ALA A 44 -30.89 15.02 19.67
C ALA A 44 -31.36 15.27 21.11
N THR A 45 -31.78 14.20 21.81
CA THR A 45 -32.26 14.27 23.19
C THR A 45 -31.65 13.18 24.06
N LEU A 46 -31.48 13.44 25.35
CA LEU A 46 -30.93 12.44 26.28
C LEU A 46 -31.77 11.16 26.33
N GLN A 47 -33.11 11.27 26.22
CA GLN A 47 -33.99 10.11 26.20
C GLN A 47 -33.69 9.20 25.00
N GLU A 48 -33.62 9.77 23.79
CA GLU A 48 -33.25 9.04 22.57
C GLU A 48 -31.87 8.37 22.71
N GLY A 49 -30.89 9.12 23.22
CA GLY A 49 -29.55 8.60 23.47
C GLY A 49 -29.55 7.40 24.42
N LEU A 50 -30.29 7.46 25.52
CA LEU A 50 -30.40 6.36 26.49
C LEU A 50 -31.15 5.15 25.92
N GLU A 51 -32.21 5.35 25.15
CA GLU A 51 -32.94 4.26 24.48
C GLU A 51 -32.03 3.52 23.48
N GLN A 52 -31.29 4.26 22.65
CA GLN A 52 -30.34 3.68 21.72
C GLN A 52 -29.18 2.99 22.43
N TYR A 53 -28.67 3.60 23.50
CA TYR A 53 -27.63 3.02 24.36
C TYR A 53 -28.07 1.67 24.95
N HIS A 54 -29.25 1.60 25.57
CA HIS A 54 -29.78 0.36 26.11
C HIS A 54 -30.02 -0.71 25.03
N SER A 55 -30.51 -0.30 23.86
CA SER A 55 -30.66 -1.20 22.72
C SER A 55 -29.32 -1.81 22.29
N LEU A 56 -28.26 -1.01 22.19
CA LEU A 56 -26.93 -1.50 21.82
C LEU A 56 -26.32 -2.39 22.90
N LEU A 57 -26.49 -2.06 24.19
CA LEU A 57 -26.07 -2.97 25.27
C LEU A 57 -26.77 -4.33 25.19
N SER A 58 -28.05 -4.38 24.84
CA SER A 58 -28.79 -5.64 24.66
C SER A 58 -28.28 -6.48 23.48
N GLN A 59 -27.61 -5.84 22.51
CA GLN A 59 -26.95 -6.48 21.36
C GLN A 59 -25.51 -6.92 21.68
N GLY A 60 -25.05 -6.75 22.92
CA GLY A 60 -23.71 -7.15 23.36
C GLY A 60 -22.62 -6.09 23.18
N TYR A 61 -22.98 -4.85 22.84
CA TYR A 61 -22.02 -3.74 22.87
C TYR A 61 -21.62 -3.44 24.31
N THR A 62 -20.39 -2.96 24.50
CA THR A 62 -19.86 -2.61 25.83
C THR A 62 -19.42 -1.15 25.88
N GLN A 63 -19.28 -0.62 27.10
CA GLN A 63 -18.82 0.76 27.29
C GLN A 63 -17.40 0.93 26.75
N SER A 64 -17.18 2.00 25.97
CA SER A 64 -15.83 2.41 25.57
C SER A 64 -15.13 3.14 26.71
N ALA A 65 -13.81 2.96 26.80
CA ALA A 65 -12.96 3.80 27.64
C ALA A 65 -12.76 5.21 27.06
N VAL A 66 -13.08 5.40 25.78
CA VAL A 66 -13.11 6.72 25.14
C VAL A 66 -14.32 7.49 25.67
N PHE A 67 -14.07 8.66 26.26
CA PHE A 67 -15.13 9.48 26.84
C PHE A 67 -16.16 9.88 25.79
N SER A 68 -17.43 9.88 26.20
CA SER A 68 -18.50 10.49 25.41
C SER A 68 -18.25 11.99 25.29
N GLU A 69 -18.26 12.51 24.08
CA GLU A 69 -17.93 13.90 23.80
C GLU A 69 -19.20 14.72 23.59
N PHE A 70 -19.17 15.96 24.09
CA PHE A 70 -20.17 16.97 23.79
C PHE A 70 -19.53 18.00 22.85
N ILE A 71 -19.87 17.94 21.57
CA ILE A 71 -19.30 18.82 20.55
C ILE A 71 -20.43 19.60 19.88
N ALA A 72 -20.30 20.93 19.87
CA ALA A 72 -21.19 21.85 19.16
C ALA A 72 -22.70 21.67 19.48
N GLY A 73 -23.03 21.28 20.71
CA GLY A 73 -24.42 21.07 21.14
C GLY A 73 -24.95 19.66 20.94
N SER A 74 -24.17 18.76 20.33
CA SER A 74 -24.50 17.33 20.18
C SER A 74 -23.78 16.51 21.23
N LEU A 75 -24.50 15.60 21.88
CA LEU A 75 -23.91 14.59 22.76
C LEU A 75 -23.72 13.30 21.96
N THR A 76 -22.52 12.73 22.03
CA THR A 76 -22.16 11.49 21.34
C THR A 76 -21.85 10.41 22.35
N PHE A 77 -22.53 9.27 22.25
CA PHE A 77 -22.11 8.08 22.97
C PHE A 77 -21.19 7.23 22.11
N VAL A 78 -20.22 6.60 22.78
CA VAL A 78 -19.24 5.71 22.16
C VAL A 78 -19.31 4.35 22.85
N LEU A 79 -19.55 3.31 22.06
CA LEU A 79 -19.59 1.93 22.53
C LEU A 79 -18.60 1.08 21.74
N VAL A 80 -18.14 -0.01 22.35
CA VAL A 80 -17.31 -1.02 21.69
C VAL A 80 -18.22 -2.10 21.12
N LYS A 81 -17.95 -2.51 19.87
CA LYS A 81 -18.67 -3.61 19.20
C LYS A 81 -18.50 -4.93 19.98
N PRO A 82 -19.47 -5.87 19.89
CA PRO A 82 -19.32 -7.21 20.44
C PRO A 82 -18.08 -7.93 19.86
N GLU A 83 -17.39 -8.75 20.68
CA GLU A 83 -16.17 -9.47 20.26
C GLU A 83 -16.38 -10.34 19.01
N ASN A 84 -17.52 -11.04 18.92
CA ASN A 84 -17.83 -11.87 17.76
C ASN A 84 -17.99 -11.05 16.46
N VAL A 85 -18.45 -9.80 16.55
CA VAL A 85 -18.51 -8.90 15.39
C VAL A 85 -17.10 -8.43 15.03
N GLN A 86 -16.29 -8.06 16.03
CA GLN A 86 -14.91 -7.64 15.82
C GLN A 86 -14.07 -8.75 15.17
N GLU A 87 -14.20 -10.01 15.60
CA GLU A 87 -13.47 -11.13 15.01
C GLU A 87 -13.80 -11.37 13.54
N ILE A 88 -15.05 -11.15 13.13
CA ILE A 88 -15.47 -11.30 11.73
C ILE A 88 -14.87 -10.17 10.89
N GLU A 89 -14.97 -8.93 11.37
CA GLU A 89 -14.44 -7.76 10.68
C GLU A 89 -12.90 -7.81 10.56
N LEU A 90 -12.20 -8.17 11.64
CA LEU A 90 -10.75 -8.33 11.65
C LEU A 90 -10.24 -9.39 10.67
N LYS A 91 -11.01 -10.47 10.41
CA LYS A 91 -10.64 -11.46 9.39
C LYS A 91 -10.62 -10.85 7.99
N GLU A 92 -11.54 -9.94 7.68
CA GLU A 92 -11.55 -9.25 6.40
C GLU A 92 -10.41 -8.22 6.32
N GLU A 93 -10.15 -7.48 7.40
CA GLU A 93 -9.00 -6.57 7.48
C GLU A 93 -7.67 -7.33 7.30
N TYR A 94 -7.51 -8.51 7.91
CA TYR A 94 -6.31 -9.33 7.75
C TYR A 94 -6.10 -9.81 6.31
N LYS A 95 -7.17 -10.13 5.58
CA LYS A 95 -7.10 -10.46 4.15
C LYS A 95 -6.72 -9.24 3.32
N PHE A 96 -7.27 -8.07 3.66
CA PHE A 96 -6.91 -6.82 3.00
C PHE A 96 -5.41 -6.51 3.19
N VAL A 97 -4.91 -6.57 4.44
CA VAL A 97 -3.49 -6.39 4.76
C VAL A 97 -2.60 -7.38 4.00
N GLU A 98 -2.98 -8.66 3.94
CA GLU A 98 -2.23 -9.65 3.16
C GLU A 98 -2.21 -9.28 1.67
N SER A 99 -3.35 -8.86 1.11
CA SER A 99 -3.43 -8.47 -0.31
C SER A 99 -2.57 -7.26 -0.64
N GLU A 100 -2.54 -6.25 0.23
CA GLU A 100 -1.73 -5.05 0.03
C GLU A 100 -0.23 -5.37 0.17
N TYR A 101 0.15 -6.20 1.14
CA TYR A 101 1.54 -6.63 1.29
C TYR A 101 2.03 -7.43 0.06
N ARG A 102 1.17 -8.28 -0.52
CA ARG A 102 1.50 -8.97 -1.79
C ARG A 102 1.71 -7.98 -2.93
N LYS A 103 0.82 -7.00 -3.09
CA LYS A 103 0.96 -5.95 -4.11
C LYS A 103 2.24 -5.12 -3.92
N GLU A 104 2.60 -4.79 -2.69
CA GLU A 104 3.86 -4.07 -2.38
C GLU A 104 5.08 -4.88 -2.84
N ILE A 105 5.09 -6.19 -2.59
CA ILE A 105 6.17 -7.08 -3.02
C ILE A 105 6.25 -7.14 -4.54
N ASP A 106 5.11 -7.30 -5.20
CA ASP A 106 5.04 -7.39 -6.66
C ASP A 106 5.53 -6.09 -7.31
N ALA A 107 5.06 -4.93 -6.83
CA ALA A 107 5.49 -3.62 -7.30
C ALA A 107 7.00 -3.40 -7.07
N TYR A 108 7.53 -3.80 -5.91
CA TYR A 108 8.96 -3.71 -5.64
C TYR A 108 9.79 -4.60 -6.58
N ASN A 109 9.33 -5.82 -6.83
CA ASN A 109 10.02 -6.75 -7.72
C ASN A 109 9.99 -6.29 -9.18
N GLU A 110 8.87 -5.74 -9.64
CA GLU A 110 8.72 -5.16 -10.97
C GLU A 110 9.68 -3.97 -11.16
N ALA A 111 9.75 -3.07 -10.16
CA ALA A 111 10.69 -1.96 -10.19
C ALA A 111 12.17 -2.40 -10.24
N LEU A 112 12.53 -3.47 -9.54
CA LEU A 112 13.87 -4.04 -9.61
C LEU A 112 14.19 -4.66 -10.98
N ILE A 113 13.24 -5.39 -11.55
CA ILE A 113 13.39 -5.99 -12.87
C ILE A 113 13.59 -4.88 -13.91
N GLU A 114 12.74 -3.86 -13.89
CA GLU A 114 12.84 -2.73 -14.81
C GLU A 114 14.20 -2.03 -14.70
N ALA A 115 14.69 -1.79 -13.47
CA ALA A 115 16.00 -1.19 -13.26
C ALA A 115 17.14 -2.04 -13.86
N GLU A 116 17.10 -3.37 -13.69
CA GLU A 116 18.13 -4.26 -14.24
C GLU A 116 18.01 -4.38 -15.77
N VAL A 117 16.80 -4.41 -16.32
CA VAL A 117 16.56 -4.35 -17.79
C VAL A 117 17.17 -3.09 -18.37
N GLN A 118 16.90 -1.92 -17.80
CA GLN A 118 17.46 -0.65 -18.29
C GLN A 118 19.00 -0.65 -18.22
N LYS A 119 19.58 -1.21 -17.17
CA LYS A 119 21.03 -1.36 -17.04
C LYS A 119 21.62 -2.30 -18.11
N HIS A 120 20.94 -3.41 -18.41
CA HIS A 120 21.35 -4.31 -19.49
C HIS A 120 21.24 -3.66 -20.86
N LEU A 121 20.12 -2.96 -21.14
CA LEU A 121 19.93 -2.23 -22.39
C LEU A 121 21.02 -1.17 -22.60
N ALA A 122 21.31 -0.37 -21.57
CA ALA A 122 22.37 0.64 -21.64
C ALA A 122 23.75 0.00 -21.88
N THR A 123 24.02 -1.16 -21.28
CA THR A 123 25.28 -1.89 -21.48
C THR A 123 25.41 -2.42 -22.90
N GLU A 124 24.35 -3.05 -23.42
CA GLU A 124 24.33 -3.59 -24.78
C GLU A 124 24.40 -2.49 -25.84
N GLN A 125 23.74 -1.35 -25.59
CA GLN A 125 23.86 -0.20 -26.47
C GLN A 125 25.29 0.33 -26.55
N ARG A 126 25.97 0.49 -25.41
CA ARG A 126 27.39 0.90 -25.40
C ARG A 126 28.30 -0.09 -26.13
N LYS A 127 28.06 -1.40 -26.00
CA LYS A 127 28.81 -2.42 -26.76
C LYS A 127 28.60 -2.27 -28.26
N ARG A 128 27.34 -2.14 -28.70
CA ARG A 128 27.01 -1.95 -30.13
C ARG A 128 27.64 -0.68 -30.70
N GLU A 129 27.61 0.42 -29.95
CA GLU A 129 28.25 1.68 -30.36
C GLU A 129 29.78 1.52 -30.50
N ALA A 130 30.42 0.81 -29.56
CA ALA A 130 31.85 0.52 -29.64
C ALA A 130 32.21 -0.39 -30.83
N GLU A 131 31.43 -1.43 -31.09
CA GLU A 131 31.59 -2.34 -32.23
C GLU A 131 31.43 -1.59 -33.57
N GLN A 132 30.40 -0.73 -33.68
CA GLN A 132 30.18 0.10 -34.87
C GLN A 132 31.34 1.08 -35.10
N ALA A 133 31.85 1.71 -34.04
CA ALA A 133 33.00 2.61 -34.14
C ALA A 133 34.26 1.87 -34.60
N GLN A 134 34.53 0.68 -34.06
CA GLN A 134 35.65 -0.16 -34.48
C GLN A 134 35.50 -0.61 -35.95
N ALA A 135 34.31 -1.04 -36.35
CA ALA A 135 34.03 -1.44 -37.73
C ALA A 135 34.22 -0.28 -38.71
N ALA A 136 33.78 0.94 -38.36
CA ALA A 136 33.97 2.13 -39.18
C ALA A 136 35.45 2.49 -39.36
N ILE A 137 36.25 2.41 -38.29
CA ILE A 137 37.71 2.63 -38.34
C ILE A 137 38.38 1.59 -39.24
N ALA A 138 38.03 0.30 -39.07
CA ALA A 138 38.59 -0.79 -39.87
C ALA A 138 38.22 -0.64 -41.36
N HIS A 139 36.97 -0.27 -41.66
CA HIS A 139 36.51 -0.06 -43.02
C HIS A 139 37.24 1.10 -43.69
N ARG A 140 37.33 2.26 -43.02
CA ARG A 140 38.09 3.42 -43.50
C ARG A 140 39.55 3.06 -43.76
N GLY A 141 40.20 2.34 -42.86
CA GLY A 141 41.58 1.87 -43.06
C GLY A 141 41.76 0.87 -44.21
N SER A 142 40.70 0.14 -44.59
CA SER A 142 40.72 -0.71 -45.81
C SER A 142 40.59 0.13 -47.08
N VAL A 143 39.70 1.13 -47.08
CA VAL A 143 39.49 2.04 -48.21
C VAL A 143 40.73 2.90 -48.45
N ASP A 144 41.33 3.46 -47.40
CA ASP A 144 42.54 4.27 -47.49
C ASP A 144 43.72 3.46 -48.08
N ARG A 145 43.86 2.18 -47.71
CA ARG A 145 44.85 1.28 -48.32
C ARG A 145 44.56 1.04 -49.80
N ALA A 146 43.34 0.68 -50.14
CA ALA A 146 42.94 0.45 -51.54
C ALA A 146 43.16 1.70 -52.41
N VAL A 147 42.87 2.89 -51.87
CA VAL A 147 43.10 4.17 -52.57
C VAL A 147 44.60 4.46 -52.73
N ARG A 148 45.42 4.25 -51.70
CA ARG A 148 46.89 4.42 -51.79
C ARG A 148 47.51 3.47 -52.81
N ASP A 149 47.10 2.21 -52.80
CA ASP A 149 47.55 1.20 -53.76
C ASP A 149 47.16 1.58 -55.20
N ALA A 150 45.93 2.06 -55.41
CA ALA A 150 45.45 2.50 -56.72
C ALA A 150 46.17 3.76 -57.25
N LEU A 151 46.59 4.66 -56.35
CA LEU A 151 47.31 5.90 -56.71
C LEU A 151 48.83 5.71 -56.79
N GLY A 152 49.37 4.53 -56.45
CA GLY A 152 50.80 4.24 -56.46
C GLY A 152 51.61 5.03 -55.42
N VAL A 153 50.95 5.54 -54.38
CA VAL A 153 51.56 6.31 -53.30
C VAL A 153 51.86 5.37 -52.13
N LYS A 154 53.14 5.12 -51.86
CA LYS A 154 53.59 4.35 -50.69
C LYS A 154 53.40 5.13 -49.38
#